data_AF-A0A2D9TG65-F1
#
_entry.id   AF-A0A2D9TG65-F1
#
_cell.length_a   1.000
_cell.length_b   1.000
_cell.length_c   1.000
_cell.angle_alpha   90.00
_cell.angle_beta   90.00
_cell.angle_gamma   90.00
#
_symmetry.space_group_name_H-M   'P 1'
#
loop_
_entity.id
_entity.type
_entity.pdbx_description
1 polymer ?
#
loop_
_entity_poly.entity_id
_entity_poly.type
_entity_poly.pdbx_seq_one_letter_code
_entity_poly.pdbx_strand_id
1 'polypeptide(L)'
;MQLVHVMEPPEPGDDRSPGAVLRNENGAMLIVGIFMVMFIAAMLYYVVGIGDTVTYRERMQDAADAGAMTGAIFMARGMNIITLMNLTLASVFGVLIAAQTAFFLILAAMGNASSKCSFPWGIPHCIAAICFALMLPEACNKIDEAKGIVDDAADVTTGVQESVRNNMGYAAIAVVGKLGMDHYDPPVTIPLGAYTPMDLPVQPDPSPPICERTILPWEKGGFPLMSWIFTSMNSQDLADDIAGSCGSSYLNAVEGSAFFLTWVSCWMQEGHASNKLYRVNPDANLGDENFQFHTLMTGEPPYGLGDENEHTERVSVGAWDREEDGGGFWGTLAELSRFSVAQAEFLWDDDGDREDYLWELKWRARLRRFRCTQVSGPFGSICSDRLDNAFLH
;
A
#
# COMPACT_ATOMS: atom_id res chain seq x y z
N MET A 1 71.60 -14.87 23.45
CA MET A 1 72.60 -14.65 24.52
C MET A 1 73.52 -13.54 24.03
N GLN A 2 73.15 -12.27 24.27
CA GLN A 2 73.92 -11.10 23.85
C GLN A 2 73.92 -10.15 25.06
N LEU A 3 75.11 -9.96 25.62
CA LEU A 3 75.39 -9.19 26.81
C LEU A 3 75.05 -7.71 26.56
N VAL A 4 74.03 -7.21 27.27
CA VAL A 4 73.70 -5.79 27.32
C VAL A 4 74.70 -5.12 28.28
N HIS A 5 75.55 -4.27 27.73
CA HIS A 5 76.45 -3.39 28.45
C HIS A 5 75.62 -2.45 29.35
N VAL A 6 75.76 -2.62 30.67
CA VAL A 6 75.26 -1.69 31.67
C VAL A 6 76.10 -0.42 31.57
N MET A 7 75.49 0.63 31.02
CA MET A 7 76.07 1.97 30.92
C MET A 7 75.85 2.67 32.25
N GLU A 8 76.94 2.96 32.97
CA GLU A 8 76.90 3.70 34.24
C GLU A 8 76.34 5.11 34.02
N PRO A 9 75.47 5.60 34.92
CA PRO A 9 74.95 6.96 34.83
C PRO A 9 76.05 7.98 35.17
N PRO A 10 76.17 9.08 34.39
CA PRO A 10 77.10 10.16 34.71
C PRO A 10 76.67 10.88 36.00
N GLU A 11 77.66 11.26 36.81
CA GLU A 11 77.45 11.99 38.06
C GLU A 11 76.71 13.32 37.83
N PRO A 12 75.74 13.68 38.69
CA PRO A 12 75.05 14.96 38.61
C PRO A 12 75.98 16.08 39.08
N GLY A 13 76.65 16.74 38.12
CA GLY A 13 77.29 18.03 38.33
C GLY A 13 76.25 19.10 38.67
N ASP A 14 76.29 19.59 39.90
CA ASP A 14 75.42 20.63 40.46
C ASP A 14 75.83 22.03 39.95
N ASP A 15 75.60 22.31 38.68
CA ASP A 15 75.71 23.65 38.09
C ASP A 15 74.34 24.33 38.04
N ARG A 16 73.67 24.45 39.20
CA ARG A 16 72.48 25.29 39.38
C ARG A 16 72.89 26.76 39.52
N SER A 17 73.42 27.35 38.45
CA SER A 17 73.51 28.82 38.38
C SER A 17 72.11 29.38 38.07
N PRO A 18 71.53 30.27 38.91
CA PRO A 18 70.18 30.80 38.70
C PRO A 18 70.01 31.61 37.40
N GLY A 19 71.11 31.94 36.71
CA GLY A 19 71.09 32.63 35.41
C GLY A 19 70.92 31.71 34.19
N ALA A 20 71.19 30.41 34.30
CA ALA A 20 71.10 29.49 33.16
C ALA A 20 69.65 29.08 32.81
N VAL A 21 68.73 29.15 33.77
CA VAL A 21 67.31 28.83 33.57
C VAL A 21 66.60 29.88 32.72
N LEU A 22 67.05 31.15 32.77
CA LEU A 22 66.46 32.25 31.99
C LEU A 22 66.81 32.23 30.50
N ARG A 23 67.73 31.37 30.06
CA ARG A 23 68.25 31.36 28.68
C ARG A 23 67.89 30.11 27.87
N ASN A 24 67.05 29.23 28.42
CA ASN A 24 66.70 27.96 27.79
C ASN A 24 65.43 28.10 26.93
N GLU A 25 65.59 28.48 25.67
CA GLU A 25 64.49 28.66 24.69
C GLU A 25 63.81 27.32 24.28
N ASN A 26 64.42 26.19 24.61
CA ASN A 26 63.87 24.85 24.35
C ASN A 26 62.53 24.60 25.04
N GLY A 27 62.25 25.28 26.17
CA GLY A 27 60.96 25.20 26.86
C GLY A 27 59.82 25.89 26.09
N ALA A 28 60.12 26.93 25.33
CA ALA A 28 59.11 27.66 24.55
C ALA A 28 58.58 26.81 23.38
N MET A 29 59.45 26.02 22.73
CA MET A 29 59.02 25.11 21.66
C MET A 29 58.10 23.98 22.17
N LEU A 30 58.32 23.51 23.39
CA LEU A 30 57.50 22.45 24.00
C LEU A 30 56.06 22.93 24.28
N ILE A 31 55.89 24.15 24.77
CA ILE A 31 54.56 24.73 25.04
C ILE A 31 53.74 24.89 23.76
N VAL A 32 54.37 25.41 22.70
CA VAL A 32 53.71 25.55 21.38
C VAL A 32 53.34 24.17 20.81
N GLY A 33 54.23 23.18 20.96
CA GLY A 33 53.97 21.81 20.53
C GLY A 33 52.77 21.17 21.23
N ILE A 34 52.68 21.29 22.56
CA ILE A 34 51.54 20.75 23.33
C ILE A 34 50.24 21.45 22.92
N PHE A 35 50.25 22.78 22.76
CA PHE A 35 49.07 23.52 22.32
C PHE A 35 48.58 23.05 20.94
N MET A 36 49.50 22.86 19.99
CA MET A 36 49.16 22.37 18.65
C MET A 36 48.59 20.95 18.67
N VAL A 37 49.15 20.05 19.48
CA VAL A 37 48.63 18.68 19.65
C VAL A 37 47.25 18.70 20.28
N MET A 38 47.03 19.52 21.32
CA MET A 38 45.70 19.69 21.94
C MET A 38 44.67 20.23 20.95
N PHE A 39 45.05 21.20 20.12
CA PHE A 39 44.17 21.75 19.09
C PHE A 39 43.80 20.71 18.02
N ILE A 40 44.76 19.94 17.53
CA ILE A 40 44.51 18.86 16.56
C ILE A 40 43.60 17.78 17.17
N ALA A 41 43.86 17.40 18.42
CA ALA A 41 43.00 16.45 19.14
C ALA A 41 41.57 17.00 19.26
N ALA A 42 41.40 18.26 19.66
CA ALA A 42 40.08 18.91 19.75
C ALA A 42 39.36 18.92 18.40
N MET A 43 40.06 19.26 17.31
CA MET A 43 39.49 19.24 15.96
C MET A 43 39.08 17.83 15.53
N LEU A 44 39.88 16.81 15.85
CA LEU A 44 39.55 15.41 15.53
C LEU A 44 38.31 14.94 16.30
N TYR A 45 38.21 15.21 17.60
CA TYR A 45 37.01 14.92 18.39
C TYR A 45 35.77 15.65 17.85
N TYR A 46 35.93 16.90 17.42
CA TYR A 46 34.84 17.67 16.79
C TYR A 46 34.36 17.03 15.48
N VAL A 47 35.29 16.61 14.62
CA VAL A 47 34.95 15.93 13.34
C VAL A 47 34.27 14.58 13.59
N VAL A 48 34.73 13.80 14.57
CA VAL A 48 34.07 12.54 14.96
C VAL A 48 32.65 12.79 15.45
N GLY A 49 32.44 13.82 16.29
CA GLY A 49 31.10 14.21 16.75
C GLY A 49 30.17 14.62 15.60
N ILE A 50 30.67 15.37 14.60
CA ILE A 50 29.87 15.69 13.41
C ILE A 50 29.57 14.42 12.60
N GLY A 51 30.56 13.55 12.40
CA GLY A 51 30.38 12.32 11.63
C GLY A 51 29.29 11.41 12.21
N ASP A 52 29.30 11.23 13.53
CA ASP A 52 28.29 10.41 14.18
C ASP A 52 26.90 11.08 14.06
N THR A 53 26.80 12.41 14.25
CA THR A 53 25.50 13.11 14.19
C THR A 53 24.90 13.09 12.78
N VAL A 54 25.73 13.19 11.75
CA VAL A 54 25.32 13.00 10.35
C VAL A 54 24.84 11.58 10.13
N THR A 55 25.58 10.57 10.59
CA THR A 55 25.21 9.15 10.44
C THR A 55 23.89 8.83 11.16
N TYR A 56 23.68 9.40 12.34
CA TYR A 56 22.41 9.28 13.08
C TYR A 56 21.24 9.83 12.27
N ARG A 57 21.40 11.02 11.68
CA ARG A 57 20.36 11.66 10.86
C ARG A 57 20.07 10.89 9.58
N GLU A 58 21.09 10.40 8.90
CA GLU A 58 20.95 9.58 7.70
C GLU A 58 20.14 8.31 8.01
N ARG A 59 20.51 7.58 9.07
CA ARG A 59 19.78 6.36 9.47
C ARG A 59 18.33 6.63 9.88
N MET A 60 18.08 7.74 10.58
CA MET A 60 16.73 8.16 10.94
C MET A 60 15.87 8.51 9.73
N GLN A 61 16.47 9.13 8.72
CA GLN A 61 15.80 9.46 7.48
C GLN A 61 15.53 8.20 6.65
N ASP A 62 16.52 7.32 6.51
CA ASP A 62 16.37 6.03 5.83
C ASP A 62 15.28 5.18 6.48
N ALA A 63 15.23 5.15 7.82
CA ALA A 63 14.18 4.44 8.55
C ALA A 63 12.79 5.01 8.25
N ALA A 64 12.65 6.34 8.27
CA ALA A 64 11.38 6.99 7.97
C ALA A 64 10.96 6.72 6.52
N ASP A 65 11.84 6.92 5.54
CA ASP A 65 11.54 6.67 4.12
C ASP A 65 11.16 5.19 3.86
N ALA A 66 11.90 4.25 4.47
CA ALA A 66 11.58 2.83 4.40
C ALA A 66 10.23 2.50 5.03
N GLY A 67 9.92 3.10 6.18
CA GLY A 67 8.62 2.98 6.85
C GLY A 67 7.48 3.51 5.98
N ALA A 68 7.58 4.74 5.49
CA ALA A 68 6.56 5.37 4.66
C ALA A 68 6.29 4.53 3.40
N MET A 69 7.36 4.15 2.69
CA MET A 69 7.24 3.32 1.49
C MET A 69 6.61 1.96 1.80
N THR A 70 7.01 1.32 2.89
CA THR A 70 6.44 0.02 3.29
C THR A 70 4.95 0.13 3.60
N GLY A 71 4.54 1.14 4.35
CA GLY A 71 3.12 1.40 4.62
C GLY A 71 2.32 1.59 3.34
N ALA A 72 2.78 2.45 2.43
CA ALA A 72 2.12 2.67 1.14
C ALA A 72 2.07 1.39 0.27
N ILE A 73 3.11 0.55 0.27
CA ILE A 73 3.09 -0.74 -0.44
C ILE A 73 1.98 -1.65 0.09
N PHE A 74 1.79 -1.72 1.41
CA PHE A 74 0.70 -2.53 2.00
C PHE A 74 -0.67 -2.00 1.59
N MET A 75 -0.86 -0.69 1.60
CA MET A 75 -2.10 -0.06 1.15
C MET A 75 -2.39 -0.32 -0.34
N ALA A 76 -1.38 -0.17 -1.20
CA ALA A 76 -1.49 -0.50 -2.63
C ALA A 76 -1.84 -1.99 -2.85
N ARG A 77 -1.25 -2.90 -2.06
CA ARG A 77 -1.61 -4.32 -2.10
C ARG A 77 -3.05 -4.56 -1.65
N GLY A 78 -3.53 -3.84 -0.63
CA GLY A 78 -4.93 -3.89 -0.21
C GLY A 78 -5.89 -3.52 -1.34
N MET A 79 -5.61 -2.43 -2.06
CA MET A 79 -6.40 -2.02 -3.21
C MET A 79 -6.38 -3.07 -4.35
N ASN A 80 -5.21 -3.67 -4.62
CA ASN A 80 -5.10 -4.77 -5.58
C ASN A 80 -5.86 -6.03 -5.14
N ILE A 81 -5.88 -6.37 -3.85
CA ILE A 81 -6.68 -7.50 -3.34
C ILE A 81 -8.17 -7.22 -3.53
N ILE A 82 -8.66 -6.00 -3.24
CA ILE A 82 -10.06 -5.63 -3.47
C ILE A 82 -10.42 -5.70 -4.95
N THR A 83 -9.50 -5.26 -5.83
CA THR A 83 -9.64 -5.36 -7.28
C THR A 83 -9.73 -6.82 -7.73
N LEU A 84 -8.89 -7.70 -7.19
CA LEU A 84 -8.96 -9.13 -7.46
C LEU A 84 -10.32 -9.71 -7.04
N MET A 85 -10.83 -9.31 -5.86
CA MET A 85 -12.15 -9.75 -5.39
C MET A 85 -13.28 -9.28 -6.32
N ASN A 86 -13.22 -8.03 -6.81
CA ASN A 86 -14.16 -7.52 -7.81
C ASN A 86 -14.15 -8.37 -9.09
N LEU A 87 -12.96 -8.70 -9.60
CA LEU A 87 -12.79 -9.53 -10.79
C LEU A 87 -13.31 -10.96 -10.57
N THR A 88 -13.05 -11.55 -9.39
CA THR A 88 -13.60 -12.87 -9.06
C THR A 88 -15.11 -12.86 -8.98
N LEU A 89 -15.71 -11.84 -8.37
CA LEU A 89 -17.16 -11.71 -8.27
C LEU A 89 -17.79 -11.53 -9.66
N ALA A 90 -17.19 -10.70 -10.53
CA ALA A 90 -17.62 -10.57 -11.91
C ALA A 90 -17.56 -11.91 -12.68
N SER A 91 -16.53 -12.72 -12.45
CA SER A 91 -16.42 -14.05 -13.07
C SER A 91 -17.53 -15.03 -12.62
N VAL A 92 -17.90 -14.99 -11.34
CA VAL A 92 -19.00 -15.81 -10.79
C VAL A 92 -20.35 -15.33 -11.34
N PHE A 93 -20.58 -14.01 -11.42
CA PHE A 93 -21.75 -13.45 -12.10
C PHE A 93 -21.85 -13.87 -13.57
N GLY A 94 -20.72 -14.02 -14.26
CA GLY A 94 -20.69 -14.57 -15.62
C GLY A 94 -21.35 -15.94 -15.75
N VAL A 95 -21.18 -16.82 -14.75
CA VAL A 95 -21.82 -18.15 -14.71
C VAL A 95 -23.34 -18.03 -14.57
N LEU A 96 -23.81 -17.12 -13.69
CA LEU A 96 -25.24 -16.85 -13.55
C LEU A 96 -25.87 -16.34 -14.85
N ILE A 97 -25.17 -15.42 -15.53
CA ILE A 97 -25.61 -14.88 -16.82
C ILE A 97 -25.66 -15.99 -17.88
N ALA A 98 -24.69 -16.90 -17.92
CA ALA A 98 -24.68 -18.04 -18.83
C ALA A 98 -25.88 -18.98 -18.59
N ALA A 99 -26.15 -19.32 -17.32
CA ALA A 99 -27.30 -20.15 -16.95
C ALA A 99 -28.64 -19.51 -17.33
N GLN A 100 -28.80 -18.21 -17.05
CA GLN A 100 -29.98 -17.44 -17.44
C GLN A 100 -30.14 -17.36 -18.96
N THR A 101 -29.05 -17.20 -19.69
CA THR A 101 -29.06 -17.17 -21.16
C THR A 101 -29.48 -18.53 -21.73
N ALA A 102 -28.98 -19.64 -21.18
CA ALA A 102 -29.34 -20.99 -21.60
C ALA A 102 -30.86 -21.23 -21.48
N PHE A 103 -31.47 -20.77 -20.37
CA PHE A 103 -32.92 -20.81 -20.20
C PHE A 103 -33.67 -20.02 -21.27
N PHE A 104 -33.22 -18.81 -21.62
CA PHE A 104 -33.84 -18.04 -22.69
C PHE A 104 -33.67 -18.68 -24.07
N LEU A 105 -32.55 -19.36 -24.32
CA LEU A 105 -32.34 -20.13 -25.55
C LEU A 105 -33.33 -21.29 -25.66
N ILE A 106 -33.57 -22.01 -24.56
CA ILE A 106 -34.58 -23.08 -24.48
C ILE A 106 -35.99 -22.51 -24.75
N LEU A 107 -36.33 -21.36 -24.16
CA LEU A 107 -37.61 -20.67 -24.41
C LEU A 107 -37.75 -20.23 -25.88
N ALA A 108 -36.68 -19.71 -26.48
CA ALA A 108 -36.68 -19.31 -27.88
C ALA A 108 -36.83 -20.52 -28.81
N ALA A 109 -36.13 -21.62 -28.52
CA ALA A 109 -36.25 -22.88 -29.26
C ALA A 109 -37.67 -23.47 -29.15
N MET A 110 -38.26 -23.44 -27.95
CA MET A 110 -39.67 -23.81 -27.72
C MET A 110 -40.62 -22.95 -28.56
N GLY A 111 -40.43 -21.62 -28.57
CA GLY A 111 -41.23 -20.70 -29.38
C GLY A 111 -41.12 -21.00 -30.89
N ASN A 112 -39.90 -21.27 -31.37
CA ASN A 112 -39.65 -21.64 -32.77
C ASN A 112 -40.35 -22.97 -33.13
N ALA A 113 -40.21 -24.00 -32.29
CA ALA A 113 -40.89 -25.28 -32.47
C ALA A 113 -42.43 -25.12 -32.46
N SER A 114 -42.96 -24.34 -31.51
CA SER A 114 -44.39 -24.05 -31.37
C SER A 114 -44.96 -23.32 -32.59
N SER A 115 -44.23 -22.35 -33.14
CA SER A 115 -44.68 -21.62 -34.34
C SER A 115 -44.82 -22.49 -35.60
N LYS A 116 -44.10 -23.61 -35.67
CA LYS A 116 -44.17 -24.59 -36.76
C LYS A 116 -45.12 -25.75 -36.49
N CYS A 117 -45.67 -25.83 -35.27
CA CYS A 117 -46.65 -26.83 -34.90
C CYS A 117 -47.97 -26.56 -35.66
N SER A 118 -48.32 -27.48 -36.57
CA SER A 118 -49.61 -27.48 -37.26
C SER A 118 -50.24 -28.86 -37.13
N PHE A 119 -51.41 -28.94 -36.50
CA PHE A 119 -52.14 -30.21 -36.44
C PHE A 119 -53.01 -30.36 -37.69
N PRO A 120 -53.00 -31.50 -38.42
CA PRO A 120 -52.28 -32.76 -38.15
C PRO A 120 -50.92 -32.92 -38.85
N TRP A 121 -50.50 -32.01 -39.73
CA TRP A 121 -49.40 -32.23 -40.68
C TRP A 121 -47.98 -32.00 -40.12
N GLY A 122 -47.85 -31.39 -38.93
CA GLY A 122 -46.60 -30.96 -38.31
C GLY A 122 -46.41 -31.50 -36.88
N ILE A 123 -46.90 -32.72 -36.59
CA ILE A 123 -46.80 -33.37 -35.28
C ILE A 123 -45.37 -33.37 -34.70
N PRO A 124 -44.29 -33.62 -35.47
CA PRO A 124 -42.93 -33.60 -34.92
C PRO A 124 -42.54 -32.25 -34.29
N HIS A 125 -42.99 -31.12 -34.85
CA HIS A 125 -42.74 -29.79 -34.29
C HIS A 125 -43.48 -29.58 -32.96
N CYS A 126 -44.70 -30.09 -32.86
CA CYS A 126 -45.49 -30.06 -31.63
C CYS A 126 -44.84 -30.93 -30.52
N ILE A 127 -44.32 -32.11 -30.87
CA ILE A 127 -43.61 -32.98 -29.93
C ILE A 127 -42.35 -32.28 -29.41
N ALA A 128 -41.56 -31.65 -30.29
CA ALA A 128 -40.38 -30.88 -29.88
C ALA A 128 -40.75 -29.72 -28.93
N ALA A 129 -41.81 -28.97 -29.25
CA ALA A 129 -42.28 -27.88 -28.39
C ALA A 129 -42.70 -28.36 -26.99
N ILE A 130 -43.43 -29.49 -26.91
CA ILE A 130 -43.79 -30.11 -25.63
C ILE A 130 -42.54 -30.62 -24.89
N CYS A 131 -41.58 -31.20 -25.61
CA CYS A 131 -40.33 -31.68 -25.03
C CYS A 131 -39.57 -30.54 -24.34
N PHE A 132 -39.36 -29.41 -25.02
CA PHE A 132 -38.73 -28.23 -24.40
C PHE A 132 -39.54 -27.68 -23.22
N ALA A 133 -40.87 -27.66 -23.31
CA ALA A 133 -41.73 -27.22 -22.20
C ALA A 133 -41.56 -28.09 -20.94
N LEU A 134 -41.34 -29.39 -21.11
CA LEU A 134 -41.08 -30.33 -20.01
C LEU A 134 -39.68 -30.16 -19.39
N MET A 135 -38.71 -29.58 -20.12
CA MET A 135 -37.36 -29.29 -19.60
C MET A 135 -37.26 -27.96 -18.83
N LEU A 136 -38.24 -27.06 -18.97
CA LEU A 136 -38.22 -25.75 -18.28
C LEU A 136 -38.08 -25.85 -16.75
N PRO A 137 -38.75 -26.78 -16.04
CA PRO A 137 -38.55 -26.92 -14.60
C PRO A 137 -37.11 -27.28 -14.22
N GLU A 138 -36.44 -28.12 -15.01
CA GLU A 138 -35.05 -28.48 -14.77
C GLU A 138 -34.10 -27.30 -15.04
N ALA A 139 -34.34 -26.54 -16.11
CA ALA A 139 -33.60 -25.31 -16.38
C ALA A 139 -33.77 -24.27 -15.25
N CYS A 140 -34.99 -24.10 -14.73
CA CYS A 140 -35.23 -23.22 -13.57
C CYS A 140 -34.47 -23.69 -12.33
N ASN A 141 -34.49 -24.98 -12.02
CA ASN A 141 -33.73 -25.53 -10.88
C ASN A 141 -32.23 -25.28 -11.02
N LYS A 142 -31.68 -25.38 -12.24
CA LYS A 142 -30.27 -25.06 -12.52
C LYS A 142 -29.92 -23.59 -12.32
N ILE A 143 -30.82 -22.68 -12.70
CA ILE A 143 -30.64 -21.25 -12.43
C ILE A 143 -30.68 -20.97 -10.92
N ASP A 144 -31.62 -21.55 -10.19
CA ASP A 144 -31.72 -21.36 -8.74
C ASP A 144 -30.49 -21.91 -8.00
N GLU A 145 -29.96 -23.05 -8.45
CA GLU A 145 -28.69 -23.61 -7.96
C GLU A 145 -27.51 -22.66 -8.24
N ALA A 146 -27.38 -22.17 -9.47
CA ALA A 146 -26.32 -21.23 -9.84
C ALA A 146 -26.43 -19.91 -9.04
N LYS A 147 -27.65 -19.42 -8.84
CA LYS A 147 -27.93 -18.22 -8.06
C LYS A 147 -27.50 -18.37 -6.61
N GLY A 148 -27.81 -19.50 -5.97
CA GLY A 148 -27.36 -19.79 -4.61
C GLY A 148 -25.83 -19.75 -4.48
N ILE A 149 -25.11 -20.36 -5.42
CA ILE A 149 -23.64 -20.34 -5.45
C ILE A 149 -23.10 -18.91 -5.62
N VAL A 150 -23.73 -18.11 -6.49
CA VAL A 150 -23.32 -16.72 -6.74
C VAL A 150 -23.58 -15.84 -5.53
N ASP A 151 -24.73 -15.97 -4.87
CA ASP A 151 -25.08 -15.21 -3.67
C ASP A 151 -24.10 -15.56 -2.52
N ASP A 152 -23.79 -16.84 -2.31
CA ASP A 152 -22.80 -17.28 -1.31
C ASP A 152 -21.40 -16.73 -1.60
N ALA A 153 -20.96 -16.79 -2.87
CA ALA A 153 -19.67 -16.25 -3.29
C ALA A 153 -19.61 -14.72 -3.14
N ALA A 154 -20.71 -14.02 -3.46
CA ALA A 154 -20.84 -12.58 -3.29
C ALA A 154 -20.73 -12.18 -1.82
N ASP A 155 -21.42 -12.88 -0.92
CA ASP A 155 -21.37 -12.58 0.51
C ASP A 155 -19.98 -12.79 1.11
N VAL A 156 -19.31 -13.89 0.73
CA VAL A 156 -17.93 -14.16 1.17
C VAL A 156 -16.96 -13.10 0.62
N THR A 157 -17.03 -12.78 -0.66
CA THR A 157 -16.12 -11.80 -1.28
C THR A 157 -16.32 -10.40 -0.73
N THR A 158 -17.57 -9.94 -0.59
CA THR A 158 -17.89 -8.64 0.04
C THR A 158 -17.40 -8.60 1.49
N GLY A 159 -17.59 -9.67 2.27
CA GLY A 159 -17.08 -9.75 3.65
C GLY A 159 -15.55 -9.68 3.74
N VAL A 160 -14.85 -10.34 2.81
CA VAL A 160 -13.37 -10.24 2.71
C VAL A 160 -12.94 -8.84 2.29
N GLN A 161 -13.62 -8.20 1.34
CA GLN A 161 -13.33 -6.83 0.92
C GLN A 161 -13.52 -5.82 2.05
N GLU A 162 -14.60 -5.95 2.83
CA GLU A 162 -14.84 -5.12 4.01
C GLU A 162 -13.76 -5.34 5.07
N SER A 163 -13.36 -6.58 5.30
CA SER A 163 -12.25 -6.91 6.20
C SER A 163 -10.93 -6.29 5.73
N VAL A 164 -10.59 -6.40 4.45
CA VAL A 164 -9.37 -5.78 3.88
C VAL A 164 -9.44 -4.26 4.00
N ARG A 165 -10.58 -3.65 3.66
CA ARG A 165 -10.81 -2.21 3.78
C ARG A 165 -10.54 -1.69 5.18
N ASN A 166 -11.08 -2.35 6.19
CA ASN A 166 -11.05 -1.88 7.58
C ASN A 166 -9.74 -2.25 8.29
N ASN A 167 -9.06 -3.32 7.87
CA ASN A 167 -7.86 -3.83 8.56
C ASN A 167 -6.53 -3.47 7.89
N MET A 168 -6.52 -3.10 6.60
CA MET A 168 -5.25 -2.86 5.89
C MET A 168 -4.44 -1.70 6.49
N GLY A 169 -5.11 -0.63 6.94
CA GLY A 169 -4.44 0.48 7.62
C GLY A 169 -3.70 0.03 8.89
N TYR A 170 -4.34 -0.80 9.72
CA TYR A 170 -3.71 -1.36 10.93
C TYR A 170 -2.54 -2.30 10.59
N ALA A 171 -2.69 -3.13 9.56
CA ALA A 171 -1.61 -4.00 9.10
C ALA A 171 -0.39 -3.20 8.62
N ALA A 172 -0.61 -2.12 7.86
CA ALA A 172 0.44 -1.23 7.41
C ALA A 172 1.20 -0.59 8.59
N ILE A 173 0.48 -0.05 9.59
CA ILE A 173 1.08 0.53 10.79
C ILE A 173 1.89 -0.51 11.57
N ALA A 174 1.35 -1.71 11.78
CA ALA A 174 2.03 -2.78 12.52
C ALA A 174 3.32 -3.23 11.83
N VAL A 175 3.32 -3.34 10.50
CA VAL A 175 4.52 -3.70 9.73
C VAL A 175 5.58 -2.61 9.79
N VAL A 176 5.19 -1.33 9.72
CA VAL A 176 6.13 -0.21 9.89
C VAL A 176 6.73 -0.21 11.29
N GLY A 177 5.92 -0.47 12.32
CA GLY A 177 6.39 -0.59 13.70
C GLY A 177 7.45 -1.68 13.85
N LYS A 178 7.18 -2.87 13.28
CA LYS A 178 8.11 -3.99 13.28
C LYS A 178 9.38 -3.69 12.49
N LEU A 179 9.27 -3.06 11.31
CA LEU A 179 10.43 -2.71 10.48
C LEU A 179 11.38 -1.77 11.22
N GLY A 180 10.84 -0.73 11.87
CA GLY A 180 11.64 0.24 12.62
C GLY A 180 12.41 -0.42 13.77
N MET A 181 11.73 -1.27 14.57
CA MET A 181 12.37 -1.95 15.70
C MET A 181 13.35 -3.06 15.27
N ASP A 182 13.02 -3.85 14.26
CA ASP A 182 13.86 -5.02 13.90
C ASP A 182 15.12 -4.63 13.09
N HIS A 183 15.07 -3.55 12.30
CA HIS A 183 16.13 -3.21 11.34
C HIS A 183 16.86 -1.90 11.64
N TYR A 184 16.24 -1.00 12.42
CA TYR A 184 16.77 0.34 12.67
C TYR A 184 16.94 0.65 14.17
N ASP A 185 16.82 -0.33 15.06
CA ASP A 185 17.19 -0.21 16.48
C ASP A 185 18.66 -0.62 16.73
N PRO A 186 19.52 0.26 17.28
CA PRO A 186 19.41 1.73 17.35
C PRO A 186 19.75 2.37 15.97
N PRO A 187 19.24 3.58 15.64
CA PRO A 187 18.77 4.63 16.56
C PRO A 187 17.26 4.76 16.80
N VAL A 188 16.40 4.00 16.11
CA VAL A 188 14.94 4.16 16.20
C VAL A 188 14.40 3.50 17.47
N THR A 189 13.81 4.30 18.36
CA THR A 189 13.19 3.80 19.60
C THR A 189 11.68 3.63 19.46
N ILE A 190 11.01 4.56 18.77
CA ILE A 190 9.57 4.49 18.55
C ILE A 190 9.27 4.77 17.07
N PRO A 191 8.98 3.73 16.28
CA PRO A 191 8.46 3.87 14.93
C PRO A 191 6.94 4.03 14.95
N LEU A 192 6.44 5.18 14.48
CA LEU A 192 5.01 5.46 14.37
C LEU A 192 4.60 5.60 12.90
N GLY A 193 3.73 4.71 12.44
CA GLY A 193 2.99 4.86 11.18
C GLY A 193 1.65 5.55 11.42
N ALA A 194 1.27 6.45 10.53
CA ALA A 194 -0.02 7.14 10.57
C ALA A 194 -0.67 7.16 9.18
N TYR A 195 -1.94 6.76 9.14
CA TYR A 195 -2.79 6.78 7.97
C TYR A 195 -4.16 7.30 8.39
N THR A 196 -4.67 8.32 7.70
CA THR A 196 -5.94 8.99 8.02
C THR A 196 -6.70 9.25 6.73
N PRO A 197 -7.93 8.73 6.57
CA PRO A 197 -8.69 7.86 7.49
C PRO A 197 -8.06 6.45 7.61
N MET A 198 -8.36 5.66 8.65
CA MET A 198 -7.77 4.31 8.83
C MET A 198 -8.24 3.28 7.79
N ASP A 199 -9.38 3.53 7.16
CA ASP A 199 -9.96 2.66 6.14
C ASP A 199 -9.39 2.97 4.75
N LEU A 200 -9.32 1.97 3.88
CA LEU A 200 -9.05 2.21 2.46
C LEU A 200 -10.15 3.11 1.86
N PRO A 201 -9.82 4.00 0.90
CA PRO A 201 -10.74 4.99 0.33
C PRO A 201 -11.66 4.37 -0.72
N VAL A 202 -12.31 3.26 -0.35
CA VAL A 202 -13.22 2.48 -1.17
C VAL A 202 -14.58 2.40 -0.49
N GLN A 203 -15.62 2.30 -1.29
CA GLN A 203 -16.98 2.17 -0.83
C GLN A 203 -17.75 1.18 -1.71
N PRO A 204 -18.83 0.57 -1.19
CA PRO A 204 -19.74 -0.21 -2.02
C PRO A 204 -20.26 0.62 -3.21
N ASP A 205 -20.31 0.00 -4.38
CA ASP A 205 -20.80 0.60 -5.62
C ASP A 205 -22.31 0.30 -5.78
N PRO A 206 -23.19 1.31 -5.73
CA PRO A 206 -24.63 1.09 -5.91
C PRO A 206 -25.00 0.70 -7.33
N SER A 207 -24.16 1.01 -8.33
CA SER A 207 -24.46 0.81 -9.75
C SER A 207 -23.21 0.33 -10.48
N PRO A 208 -22.72 -0.89 -10.19
CA PRO A 208 -21.50 -1.35 -10.80
C PRO A 208 -21.71 -1.64 -12.29
N PRO A 209 -20.86 -1.13 -13.18
CA PRO A 209 -20.97 -1.34 -14.63
C PRO A 209 -20.54 -2.76 -15.05
N ILE A 210 -21.02 -3.81 -14.37
CA ILE A 210 -20.62 -5.21 -14.65
C ILE A 210 -21.05 -5.60 -16.05
N CYS A 211 -22.30 -5.33 -16.44
CA CYS A 211 -22.78 -5.71 -17.75
C CYS A 211 -22.02 -4.98 -18.85
N GLU A 212 -21.77 -3.68 -18.66
CA GLU A 212 -20.99 -2.88 -19.58
C GLU A 212 -19.57 -3.44 -19.72
N ARG A 213 -18.89 -3.73 -18.60
CA ARG A 213 -17.50 -4.22 -18.58
C ARG A 213 -17.35 -5.68 -19.01
N THR A 214 -18.37 -6.51 -18.80
CA THR A 214 -18.31 -7.95 -19.11
C THR A 214 -18.73 -8.24 -20.56
N ILE A 215 -19.66 -7.44 -21.09
CA ILE A 215 -20.31 -7.70 -22.39
C ILE A 215 -19.82 -6.75 -23.47
N LEU A 216 -19.59 -5.46 -23.16
CA LEU A 216 -19.24 -4.53 -24.23
C LEU A 216 -17.76 -4.67 -24.62
N PRO A 217 -17.47 -4.58 -25.93
CA PRO A 217 -16.11 -4.47 -26.42
C PRO A 217 -15.51 -3.16 -25.90
N TRP A 218 -14.74 -3.27 -24.83
CA TRP A 218 -14.06 -2.16 -24.17
C TRP A 218 -13.15 -1.41 -25.18
N GLU A 219 -13.37 -0.11 -25.36
CA GLU A 219 -12.63 0.73 -26.31
C GLU A 219 -11.14 0.89 -25.95
N LYS A 220 -10.71 0.48 -24.75
CA LYS A 220 -9.36 0.76 -24.20
C LYS A 220 -8.38 -0.43 -24.21
N GLY A 221 -8.61 -1.48 -25.01
CA GLY A 221 -7.53 -2.41 -25.40
C GLY A 221 -7.36 -3.71 -24.58
N GLY A 222 -8.36 -4.12 -23.80
CA GLY A 222 -8.42 -5.46 -23.19
C GLY A 222 -9.00 -6.53 -24.13
N PHE A 223 -9.17 -7.78 -23.67
CA PHE A 223 -9.69 -8.97 -24.41
C PHE A 223 -11.22 -9.27 -24.26
N PRO A 224 -12.16 -8.30 -24.17
CA PRO A 224 -13.57 -8.54 -23.78
C PRO A 224 -14.46 -9.12 -24.88
N LEU A 225 -14.09 -9.01 -26.15
CA LEU A 225 -14.83 -9.68 -27.24
C LEU A 225 -14.90 -11.20 -26.99
N MET A 226 -13.87 -11.75 -26.32
CA MET A 226 -13.83 -13.16 -25.97
C MET A 226 -14.75 -13.50 -24.80
N SER A 227 -14.92 -12.66 -23.77
CA SER A 227 -15.77 -13.02 -22.62
C SER A 227 -17.23 -13.17 -23.01
N TRP A 228 -17.75 -12.26 -23.85
CA TRP A 228 -19.13 -12.36 -24.33
C TRP A 228 -19.33 -13.57 -25.24
N ILE A 229 -18.44 -13.79 -26.22
CA ILE A 229 -18.49 -14.97 -27.10
C ILE A 229 -18.44 -16.26 -26.27
N PHE A 230 -17.51 -16.38 -25.32
CA PHE A 230 -17.40 -17.56 -24.47
C PHE A 230 -18.63 -17.74 -23.57
N THR A 231 -19.22 -16.66 -23.05
CA THR A 231 -20.45 -16.76 -22.26
C THR A 231 -21.61 -17.27 -23.10
N SER A 232 -21.75 -16.76 -24.33
CA SER A 232 -22.77 -17.21 -25.27
C SER A 232 -22.54 -18.67 -25.71
N MET A 233 -21.31 -19.07 -26.02
CA MET A 233 -20.96 -20.46 -26.34
C MET A 233 -21.24 -21.40 -25.17
N ASN A 234 -20.79 -21.06 -23.95
CA ASN A 234 -21.07 -21.86 -22.75
C ASN A 234 -22.58 -21.97 -22.48
N SER A 235 -23.35 -20.91 -22.77
CA SER A 235 -24.81 -20.95 -22.63
C SER A 235 -25.49 -21.86 -23.66
N GLN A 236 -24.90 -21.99 -24.86
CA GLN A 236 -25.39 -22.91 -25.89
C GLN A 236 -25.08 -24.35 -25.51
N ASP A 237 -23.86 -24.64 -25.07
CA ASP A 237 -23.46 -25.98 -24.59
C ASP A 237 -24.33 -26.41 -23.41
N LEU A 238 -24.60 -25.51 -22.46
CA LEU A 238 -25.50 -25.76 -21.35
C LEU A 238 -26.96 -25.96 -21.81
N ALA A 239 -27.42 -25.17 -22.80
CA ALA A 239 -28.77 -25.33 -23.34
C ALA A 239 -28.93 -26.65 -24.11
N ASP A 240 -27.90 -27.12 -24.82
CA ASP A 240 -27.90 -28.40 -25.53
C ASP A 240 -27.90 -29.58 -24.54
N ASP A 241 -27.10 -29.50 -23.47
CA ASP A 241 -27.09 -30.49 -22.38
C ASP A 241 -28.46 -30.60 -21.71
N ILE A 242 -29.08 -29.46 -21.36
CA ILE A 242 -30.43 -29.44 -20.77
C ILE A 242 -31.49 -29.89 -21.78
N ALA A 243 -31.38 -29.52 -23.06
CA ALA A 243 -32.38 -29.90 -24.05
C ALA A 243 -32.32 -31.39 -24.42
N GLY A 244 -31.16 -32.03 -24.25
CA GLY A 244 -30.91 -33.42 -24.58
C GLY A 244 -31.41 -33.77 -25.99
N SER A 245 -32.34 -34.73 -26.09
CA SER A 245 -32.87 -35.19 -27.38
C SER A 245 -34.04 -34.36 -27.94
N CYS A 246 -34.43 -33.24 -27.32
CA CYS A 246 -35.61 -32.47 -27.74
C CYS A 246 -35.49 -31.79 -29.13
N GLY A 247 -34.30 -31.80 -29.72
CA GLY A 247 -34.06 -31.46 -31.13
C GLY A 247 -33.08 -30.29 -31.31
N SER A 248 -31.79 -30.61 -31.46
CA SER A 248 -30.70 -29.64 -31.65
C SER A 248 -30.90 -28.70 -32.84
N SER A 249 -31.68 -29.09 -33.86
CA SER A 249 -32.00 -28.22 -34.99
C SER A 249 -32.74 -26.93 -34.60
N TYR A 250 -33.55 -26.94 -33.53
CA TYR A 250 -34.25 -25.74 -33.08
C TYR A 250 -33.34 -24.81 -32.27
N LEU A 251 -32.43 -25.39 -31.48
CA LEU A 251 -31.40 -24.65 -30.75
C LEU A 251 -30.43 -23.96 -31.73
N ASN A 252 -29.93 -24.68 -32.73
CA ASN A 252 -29.07 -24.10 -33.77
C ASN A 252 -29.77 -22.97 -34.54
N ALA A 253 -31.09 -23.05 -34.71
CA ALA A 253 -31.85 -22.00 -35.38
C ALA A 253 -31.98 -20.71 -34.54
N VAL A 254 -31.77 -20.77 -33.22
CA VAL A 254 -31.78 -19.60 -32.32
C VAL A 254 -30.37 -19.25 -31.82
N GLU A 255 -29.34 -19.95 -32.27
CA GLU A 255 -27.94 -19.73 -31.87
C GLU A 255 -27.51 -18.27 -32.04
N GLY A 256 -27.89 -17.64 -33.15
CA GLY A 256 -27.61 -16.23 -33.44
C GLY A 256 -28.28 -15.24 -32.48
N SER A 257 -29.34 -15.63 -31.76
CA SER A 257 -29.95 -14.78 -30.73
C SER A 257 -29.28 -14.88 -29.37
N ALA A 258 -28.35 -15.83 -29.16
CA ALA A 258 -27.62 -16.00 -27.90
C ALA A 258 -26.95 -14.70 -27.44
N PHE A 259 -26.34 -13.96 -28.36
CA PHE A 259 -25.73 -12.65 -28.07
C PHE A 259 -26.73 -11.68 -27.44
N PHE A 260 -27.89 -11.48 -28.08
CA PHE A 260 -28.93 -10.59 -27.58
C PHE A 260 -29.51 -11.09 -26.25
N LEU A 261 -29.70 -12.41 -26.11
CA LEU A 261 -30.23 -12.99 -24.88
C LEU A 261 -29.23 -12.89 -23.72
N THR A 262 -27.92 -12.96 -23.96
CA THR A 262 -26.89 -12.70 -22.95
C THR A 262 -26.94 -11.26 -22.46
N TRP A 263 -27.10 -10.29 -23.37
CA TRP A 263 -27.30 -8.89 -22.99
C TRP A 263 -28.53 -8.72 -22.08
N VAL A 264 -29.69 -9.23 -22.52
CA VAL A 264 -30.94 -9.16 -21.75
C VAL A 264 -30.78 -9.83 -20.39
N SER A 265 -30.14 -11.00 -20.35
CA SER A 265 -29.88 -11.74 -19.11
C SER A 265 -29.05 -10.92 -18.14
N CYS A 266 -28.00 -10.25 -18.61
CA CYS A 266 -27.19 -9.41 -17.75
C CYS A 266 -27.98 -8.23 -17.18
N TRP A 267 -28.74 -7.54 -18.01
CA TRP A 267 -29.58 -6.42 -17.55
C TRP A 267 -30.60 -6.85 -16.49
N MET A 268 -31.18 -8.05 -16.63
CA MET A 268 -32.09 -8.60 -15.61
C MET A 268 -31.37 -8.97 -14.30
N GLN A 269 -30.09 -9.32 -14.36
CA GLN A 269 -29.30 -9.73 -13.20
C GLN A 269 -28.50 -8.58 -12.56
N GLU A 270 -28.50 -7.38 -13.14
CA GLU A 270 -27.75 -6.22 -12.63
C GLU A 270 -28.08 -5.90 -11.17
N GLY A 271 -29.35 -6.06 -10.77
CA GLY A 271 -29.78 -5.85 -9.38
C GLY A 271 -29.10 -6.76 -8.37
N HIS A 272 -28.72 -7.99 -8.75
CA HIS A 272 -28.05 -8.94 -7.85
C HIS A 272 -26.63 -8.53 -7.48
N ALA A 273 -25.98 -7.76 -8.34
CA ALA A 273 -24.61 -7.32 -8.10
C ALA A 273 -24.52 -5.94 -7.44
N SER A 274 -25.64 -5.21 -7.35
CA SER A 274 -25.69 -3.89 -6.72
C SER A 274 -25.20 -3.96 -5.26
N ASN A 275 -24.34 -3.01 -4.87
CA ASN A 275 -23.73 -2.91 -3.54
C ASN A 275 -22.80 -4.08 -3.12
N LYS A 276 -22.50 -5.04 -4.00
CA LYS A 276 -21.56 -6.13 -3.68
C LYS A 276 -20.12 -5.83 -4.09
N LEU A 277 -19.95 -5.04 -5.15
CA LEU A 277 -18.64 -4.58 -5.61
C LEU A 277 -18.23 -3.28 -4.94
N TYR A 278 -16.93 -3.02 -4.91
CA TYR A 278 -16.37 -1.78 -4.41
C TYR A 278 -15.91 -0.89 -5.55
N ARG A 279 -16.07 0.43 -5.36
CA ARG A 279 -15.45 1.49 -6.16
C ARG A 279 -14.62 2.40 -5.25
N VAL A 280 -13.70 3.16 -5.82
CA VAL A 280 -13.02 4.23 -5.10
C VAL A 280 -14.05 5.30 -4.72
N ASN A 281 -14.03 5.77 -3.47
CA ASN A 281 -14.93 6.82 -2.99
C ASN A 281 -14.82 8.04 -3.92
N PRO A 282 -15.91 8.57 -4.53
CA PRO A 282 -15.89 9.69 -5.48
C PRO A 282 -15.34 11.01 -4.92
N ASP A 283 -15.28 11.16 -3.60
CA ASP A 283 -14.72 12.37 -2.97
C ASP A 283 -13.20 12.30 -2.78
N ALA A 284 -12.58 11.13 -2.96
CA ALA A 284 -11.14 10.93 -2.74
C ALA A 284 -10.32 10.96 -4.04
N ASN A 285 -9.60 12.05 -4.32
CA ASN A 285 -8.75 12.15 -5.53
C ASN A 285 -7.34 11.61 -5.27
N LEU A 286 -6.70 11.09 -6.33
CA LEU A 286 -5.30 10.67 -6.23
C LEU A 286 -4.42 11.83 -5.76
N GLY A 287 -3.57 11.54 -4.77
CA GLY A 287 -2.70 12.53 -4.15
C GLY A 287 -3.33 13.32 -3.01
N ASP A 288 -4.63 13.11 -2.71
CA ASP A 288 -5.24 13.58 -1.45
C ASP A 288 -4.74 12.76 -0.26
N GLU A 289 -5.01 13.22 0.96
CA GLU A 289 -4.58 12.55 2.20
C GLU A 289 -5.05 11.10 2.32
N ASN A 290 -6.21 10.79 1.74
CA ASN A 290 -6.76 9.43 1.63
C ASN A 290 -5.84 8.42 0.95
N PHE A 291 -4.86 8.87 0.18
CA PHE A 291 -3.89 8.04 -0.54
C PHE A 291 -2.47 8.16 0.00
N GLN A 292 -2.29 8.86 1.13
CA GLN A 292 -0.98 9.17 1.69
C GLN A 292 -0.76 8.41 2.99
N PHE A 293 0.43 7.82 3.11
CA PHE A 293 0.89 7.16 4.32
C PHE A 293 2.05 7.97 4.90
N HIS A 294 1.95 8.30 6.18
CA HIS A 294 2.95 9.08 6.90
C HIS A 294 3.66 8.21 7.91
N THR A 295 4.95 8.46 8.10
CA THR A 295 5.70 7.85 9.19
C THR A 295 6.48 8.90 9.95
N LEU A 296 6.44 8.76 11.27
CA LEU A 296 7.27 9.48 12.21
C LEU A 296 8.19 8.46 12.89
N MET A 297 9.49 8.59 12.68
CA MET A 297 10.49 7.88 13.45
C MET A 297 10.99 8.81 14.53
N THR A 298 11.02 8.33 15.77
CA THR A 298 11.76 8.99 16.85
C THR A 298 12.84 8.07 17.39
N GLY A 299 13.94 8.68 17.77
CA GLY A 299 15.09 8.00 18.34
C GLY A 299 15.71 8.78 19.46
N GLU A 300 16.44 8.04 20.29
CA GLU A 300 17.38 8.63 21.22
C GLU A 300 18.72 8.77 20.50
N PRO A 301 19.35 9.97 20.53
CA PRO A 301 20.67 10.12 19.97
C PRO A 301 21.64 9.16 20.68
N PRO A 302 22.54 8.48 19.94
CA PRO A 302 23.47 7.50 20.52
C PRO A 302 24.42 8.13 21.54
N TYR A 303 24.63 9.44 21.50
CA TYR A 303 25.15 10.21 22.63
C TYR A 303 23.99 10.44 23.58
N GLY A 304 23.71 9.43 24.39
CA GLY A 304 22.56 9.40 25.30
C GLY A 304 22.31 10.73 26.05
N LEU A 305 21.03 10.99 26.22
CA LEU A 305 20.50 12.03 27.10
C LEU A 305 19.72 11.37 28.25
N GLY A 306 20.11 10.14 28.62
CA GLY A 306 19.60 9.39 29.77
C GLY A 306 20.53 9.47 30.98
N ASP A 307 20.04 9.09 32.16
CA ASP A 307 20.76 9.19 33.44
C ASP A 307 22.12 8.45 33.50
N GLU A 308 22.44 7.62 32.50
CA GLU A 308 23.69 6.87 32.41
C GLU A 308 24.81 7.58 31.62
N ASN A 309 24.61 8.84 31.22
CA ASN A 309 25.49 9.46 30.23
C ASN A 309 26.66 10.28 30.78
N GLU A 310 27.84 9.66 30.77
CA GLU A 310 29.16 10.32 30.86
C GLU A 310 29.40 11.38 29.76
N HIS A 311 28.59 11.43 28.69
CA HIS A 311 28.84 12.34 27.55
C HIS A 311 28.40 13.78 27.80
N THR A 312 27.28 14.01 28.48
CA THR A 312 26.90 15.33 28.97
C THR A 312 27.96 15.88 29.92
N GLU A 313 28.56 15.00 30.73
CA GLU A 313 29.72 15.34 31.57
C GLU A 313 30.96 15.69 30.73
N ARG A 314 31.24 14.96 29.64
CA ARG A 314 32.37 15.28 28.74
C ARG A 314 32.18 16.58 27.95
N VAL A 315 30.96 16.89 27.51
CA VAL A 315 30.65 18.15 26.82
C VAL A 315 30.57 19.31 27.82
N SER A 316 30.06 19.10 29.04
CA SER A 316 30.05 20.14 30.08
C SER A 316 31.46 20.52 30.51
N VAL A 317 32.40 19.55 30.56
CA VAL A 317 33.83 19.83 30.78
C VAL A 317 34.40 20.71 29.66
N GLY A 318 33.96 20.51 28.41
CA GLY A 318 34.32 21.38 27.27
C GLY A 318 33.65 22.75 27.29
N ALA A 319 32.40 22.82 27.78
CA ALA A 319 31.60 24.05 27.88
C ALA A 319 31.81 24.82 29.20
N TRP A 320 32.73 24.35 30.04
CA TRP A 320 33.03 24.93 31.36
C TRP A 320 31.83 25.02 32.28
N ASP A 321 30.99 23.99 32.27
CA ASP A 321 29.85 23.86 33.18
C ASP A 321 28.94 25.08 33.17
N ARG A 322 28.94 25.84 32.06
CA ARG A 322 27.91 26.82 31.80
C ARG A 322 26.66 26.00 31.57
N GLU A 323 25.84 25.92 32.61
CA GLU A 323 24.45 25.49 32.54
C GLU A 323 23.85 26.19 31.32
N GLU A 324 23.70 25.44 30.24
CA GLU A 324 23.08 25.91 29.02
C GLU A 324 21.59 26.08 29.32
N ASP A 325 21.24 27.18 29.99
CA ASP A 325 19.96 27.85 29.83
C ASP A 325 19.89 28.42 28.39
N GLY A 326 20.15 27.56 27.39
CA GLY A 326 19.93 27.80 25.97
C GLY A 326 18.43 27.83 25.67
N GLY A 327 17.70 28.62 26.44
CA GLY A 327 16.28 28.84 26.30
C GLY A 327 15.98 29.50 24.96
N GLY A 328 15.01 28.92 24.24
CA GLY A 328 14.42 29.49 23.04
C GLY A 328 14.67 28.63 21.81
N PHE A 329 15.87 28.70 21.23
CA PHE A 329 16.11 28.21 19.87
C PHE A 329 16.81 26.84 19.81
N TRP A 330 17.97 26.69 20.48
CA TRP A 330 18.79 25.48 20.37
C TRP A 330 18.14 24.25 21.00
N GLY A 331 17.43 24.41 22.13
CA GLY A 331 16.64 23.33 22.73
C GLY A 331 15.56 22.80 21.80
N THR A 332 14.85 23.69 21.10
CA THR A 332 13.82 23.32 20.12
C THR A 332 14.42 22.58 18.92
N LEU A 333 15.62 22.99 18.47
CA LEU A 333 16.32 22.37 17.35
C LEU A 333 16.90 20.99 17.70
N ALA A 334 17.37 20.82 18.94
CA ALA A 334 17.79 19.53 19.49
C ALA A 334 16.60 18.56 19.64
N GLU A 335 15.43 19.04 20.06
CA GLU A 335 14.21 18.22 20.13
C GLU A 335 13.72 17.82 18.73
N LEU A 336 13.67 18.77 17.80
CA LEU A 336 13.39 18.50 16.38
C LEU A 336 14.38 17.51 15.77
N SER A 337 15.58 17.38 16.36
CA SER A 337 16.58 16.45 15.85
C SER A 337 16.29 14.98 16.07
N ARG A 338 15.40 14.70 17.03
CA ARG A 338 15.01 13.35 17.40
C ARG A 338 13.96 12.77 16.46
N PHE A 339 13.31 13.62 15.68
CA PHE A 339 12.23 13.22 14.79
C PHE A 339 12.70 13.19 13.34
N SER A 340 12.24 12.17 12.62
CA SER A 340 12.33 12.07 11.18
C SER A 340 10.95 11.73 10.64
N VAL A 341 10.51 12.50 9.64
CA VAL A 341 9.19 12.34 9.02
C VAL A 341 9.38 12.01 7.57
N ALA A 342 8.66 11.00 7.10
CA ALA A 342 8.58 10.66 5.69
C ALA A 342 7.14 10.44 5.27
N GLN A 343 6.92 10.57 3.97
CA GLN A 343 5.61 10.46 3.35
C GLN A 343 5.71 9.65 2.07
N ALA A 344 4.78 8.73 1.91
CA ALA A 344 4.59 7.99 0.67
C ALA A 344 3.13 8.09 0.27
N GLU A 345 2.85 7.81 -0.99
CA GLU A 345 1.48 7.66 -1.48
C GLU A 345 1.32 6.34 -2.23
N PHE A 346 0.12 5.78 -2.18
CA PHE A 346 -0.27 4.71 -3.08
C PHE A 346 -1.20 5.27 -4.16
N LEU A 347 -0.92 4.94 -5.40
CA LEU A 347 -1.57 5.51 -6.57
C LEU A 347 -1.89 4.45 -7.60
N TRP A 348 -2.79 4.81 -8.50
CA TRP A 348 -3.07 4.06 -9.70
C TRP A 348 -2.07 4.43 -10.81
N ASP A 349 -1.32 3.46 -11.34
CA ASP A 349 -0.26 3.69 -12.33
C ASP A 349 -0.80 3.67 -13.77
N ASP A 350 -1.80 4.51 -14.05
CA ASP A 350 -2.33 4.76 -15.39
C ASP A 350 -3.12 6.08 -15.46
N ASP A 351 -3.31 6.61 -16.66
CA ASP A 351 -4.15 7.78 -16.95
C ASP A 351 -5.62 7.38 -17.23
N GLY A 352 -6.00 6.16 -16.82
CA GLY A 352 -7.34 5.60 -16.99
C GLY A 352 -8.41 6.37 -16.21
N ASP A 353 -9.67 6.10 -16.55
CA ASP A 353 -10.78 6.71 -15.82
C ASP A 353 -10.84 6.12 -14.42
N ARG A 354 -11.25 6.93 -13.45
CA ARG A 354 -11.33 6.54 -12.04
C ARG A 354 -12.18 5.29 -11.80
N GLU A 355 -13.18 5.08 -12.64
CA GLU A 355 -14.04 3.91 -12.59
C GLU A 355 -13.26 2.62 -12.83
N ASP A 356 -12.10 2.68 -13.50
CA ASP A 356 -11.24 1.53 -13.81
C ASP A 356 -10.30 1.14 -12.68
N TYR A 357 -10.17 1.98 -11.64
CA TYR A 357 -9.18 1.78 -10.59
C TYR A 357 -9.35 0.50 -9.80
N LEU A 358 -10.56 -0.09 -9.73
CA LEU A 358 -10.79 -1.37 -9.04
C LEU A 358 -11.11 -2.52 -10.00
N TRP A 359 -10.67 -2.40 -11.24
CA TRP A 359 -10.83 -3.42 -12.28
C TRP A 359 -9.52 -3.88 -12.91
N GLU A 360 -8.40 -3.23 -12.59
CA GLU A 360 -7.07 -3.65 -13.03
C GLU A 360 -6.10 -3.68 -11.84
N LEU A 361 -5.08 -4.53 -11.89
CA LEU A 361 -4.13 -4.69 -10.78
C LEU A 361 -2.95 -3.71 -10.94
N LYS A 362 -3.25 -2.40 -11.01
CA LYS A 362 -2.27 -1.34 -11.27
C LYS A 362 -1.98 -0.42 -10.09
N TRP A 363 -2.43 -0.76 -8.87
CA TRP A 363 -2.07 0.03 -7.70
C TRP A 363 -0.59 -0.16 -7.33
N ARG A 364 0.11 0.96 -7.17
CA ARG A 364 1.52 1.03 -6.82
C ARG A 364 1.75 2.01 -5.67
N ALA A 365 2.94 1.96 -5.09
CA ALA A 365 3.39 2.92 -4.10
C ALA A 365 4.55 3.76 -4.65
N ARG A 366 4.65 5.02 -4.23
CA ARG A 366 5.82 5.86 -4.46
C ARG A 366 6.09 6.77 -3.27
N LEU A 367 7.35 7.11 -3.06
CA LEU A 367 7.74 8.14 -2.10
C LEU A 367 7.32 9.53 -2.58
N ARG A 368 6.93 10.39 -1.63
CA ARG A 368 6.64 11.80 -1.87
C ARG A 368 7.57 12.70 -1.07
N ARG A 369 7.86 13.87 -1.61
CA ARG A 369 8.52 14.92 -0.84
C ARG A 369 7.54 15.47 0.17
N PHE A 370 7.90 15.39 1.44
CA PHE A 370 7.13 15.95 2.54
C PHE A 370 6.99 17.48 2.39
N ARG A 371 5.78 17.99 2.58
CA ARG A 371 5.48 19.43 2.62
C ARG A 371 4.63 19.71 3.85
N CYS A 372 5.20 20.39 4.86
CA CYS A 372 4.48 20.73 6.09
C CYS A 372 3.17 21.49 5.86
N THR A 373 3.03 22.25 4.76
CA THR A 373 1.82 23.02 4.46
C THR A 373 0.60 22.18 4.07
N GLN A 374 0.79 20.88 3.82
CA GLN A 374 -0.26 19.99 3.31
C GLN A 374 -0.71 18.94 4.31
N VAL A 375 -0.15 18.92 5.52
CA VAL A 375 -0.48 17.91 6.53
C VAL A 375 -1.64 18.42 7.37
N SER A 376 -2.83 17.83 7.22
CA SER A 376 -3.93 18.04 8.15
C SER A 376 -3.83 17.08 9.36
N GLY A 377 -4.60 17.36 10.42
CA GLY A 377 -4.64 16.53 11.63
C GLY A 377 -3.53 16.81 12.65
N PRO A 378 -3.23 15.86 13.57
CA PRO A 378 -2.35 16.09 14.72
C PRO A 378 -0.88 16.37 14.34
N PHE A 379 -0.46 15.98 13.14
CA PHE A 379 0.87 16.32 12.61
C PHE A 379 0.92 17.73 12.01
N GLY A 380 -0.23 18.24 11.54
CA GLY A 380 -0.36 19.58 10.98
C GLY A 380 -0.02 20.65 12.01
N SER A 381 -0.55 20.55 13.23
CA SER A 381 -0.24 21.50 14.32
C SER A 381 1.22 21.42 14.75
N ILE A 382 1.84 20.23 14.74
CA ILE A 382 3.28 20.10 15.03
C ILE A 382 4.10 20.81 13.96
N CYS A 383 3.76 20.65 12.68
CA CYS A 383 4.43 21.35 11.59
C CYS A 383 4.18 22.86 11.65
N SER A 384 2.92 23.32 11.71
CA SER A 384 2.58 24.76 11.69
C SER A 384 3.10 25.47 12.93
N ASP A 385 2.76 24.99 14.12
CA ASP A 385 3.01 25.75 15.34
C ASP A 385 4.51 25.76 15.67
N ARG A 386 5.26 24.70 15.36
CA ARG A 386 6.71 24.69 15.61
C ARG A 386 7.52 25.36 14.51
N LEU A 387 7.14 25.28 13.23
CA LEU A 387 7.82 26.06 12.19
C LEU A 387 7.53 27.55 12.31
N ASP A 388 6.27 27.94 12.58
CA ASP A 388 5.93 29.35 12.75
C ASP A 388 6.66 29.94 13.96
N ASN A 389 6.77 29.20 15.08
CA ASN A 389 7.56 29.63 16.23
C ASN A 389 9.08 29.65 15.95
N ALA A 390 9.59 28.76 15.08
CA ALA A 390 11.01 28.74 14.71
C ALA A 390 11.41 29.85 13.72
N PHE A 391 10.46 30.41 12.96
CA PHE A 391 10.70 31.52 12.05
C PHE A 391 10.42 32.91 12.66
N LEU A 392 9.69 32.98 13.78
CA LEU A 392 9.33 34.23 14.46
C LEU A 392 10.32 34.69 15.55
N HIS A 393 11.36 33.90 15.84
CA HIS A 393 12.46 34.21 16.75
C HIS A 393 13.80 34.08 16.04
#